data_AF-A0A1A8P2P5-F1
#
_entry.id   AF-A0A1A8P2P5-F1
#
_cell.length_a   1.000
_cell.length_b   1.000
_cell.length_c   1.000
_cell.angle_alpha   90.00
_cell.angle_beta   90.00
_cell.angle_gamma   90.00
#
_symmetry.space_group_name_H-M   'P 1'
#
loop_
_entity.id
_entity.type
_entity.pdbx_description
1 polymer ?
#
loop_
_entity_poly.entity_id
_entity_poly.type
_entity_poly.pdbx_seq_one_letter_code
_entity_poly.pdbx_strand_id
1 'polypeptide(L)'
;ADRKHQQHLANGQLKKKRSKKHKDKERECLKPNWIETSPDLKHNQENFKAAERDGQKTPAEELPDYLIKYTAITLLGQRQQYNDDFCAEYDEYRALHDRIGAITEMFVQLGSKINTLSPGTQEYKLMEEQILQKYRKYKKKFPGYQEEKKRCEYLHKKLSHIKGLIADYDRSQGLS
;
A
#
# COMPACT_ATOMS: atom_id res chain seq x y z
N ALA A 1 21.33 21.26 -71.00
CA ALA A 1 22.03 22.32 -70.22
C ALA A 1 20.96 23.25 -69.65
N ASP A 2 20.89 23.63 -68.40
CA ASP A 2 21.67 23.33 -67.20
C ASP A 2 20.82 23.79 -65.97
N ARG A 3 21.26 23.40 -64.78
CA ARG A 3 20.62 23.39 -63.46
C ARG A 3 19.98 24.71 -62.99
N LYS A 4 18.96 24.57 -62.10
CA LYS A 4 18.82 25.23 -60.77
C LYS A 4 17.60 24.61 -60.04
N HIS A 5 17.81 23.58 -59.21
CA HIS A 5 17.87 23.69 -57.74
C HIS A 5 16.81 24.60 -57.12
N GLN A 6 15.71 24.00 -56.64
CA GLN A 6 14.89 24.56 -55.57
C GLN A 6 14.75 23.51 -54.46
N GLN A 7 15.31 23.86 -53.32
CA GLN A 7 15.39 23.07 -52.08
C GLN A 7 14.00 22.80 -51.50
N HIS A 8 13.71 21.53 -51.24
CA HIS A 8 12.73 21.11 -50.25
C HIS A 8 13.41 21.15 -48.87
N LEU A 9 13.05 22.13 -48.02
CA LEU A 9 13.37 22.09 -46.59
C LEU A 9 12.25 21.32 -45.86
N ALA A 10 12.45 20.02 -45.69
CA ALA A 10 11.67 19.22 -44.74
C ALA A 10 12.17 19.55 -43.32
N ASN A 11 11.51 20.50 -42.67
CA ASN A 11 11.78 20.83 -41.28
C ASN A 11 11.17 19.74 -40.38
N GLY A 12 12.00 18.79 -39.96
CA GLY A 12 11.64 17.71 -39.05
C GLY A 12 11.26 18.24 -37.68
N GLN A 13 9.96 18.38 -37.40
CA GLN A 13 9.47 18.55 -36.04
C GLN A 13 9.43 17.20 -35.33
N LEU A 14 10.59 16.76 -34.84
CA LEU A 14 10.69 15.77 -33.77
C LEU A 14 10.19 16.42 -32.46
N LYS A 15 8.87 16.56 -32.31
CA LYS A 15 8.27 16.88 -31.02
C LYS A 15 8.42 15.66 -30.13
N LYS A 16 9.37 15.75 -29.20
CA LYS A 16 9.61 14.83 -28.08
C LYS A 16 8.28 14.50 -27.38
N LYS A 17 7.66 13.37 -27.75
CA LYS A 17 6.59 12.73 -26.99
C LYS A 17 7.19 11.87 -25.89
N ARG A 18 7.67 12.51 -24.82
CA ARG A 18 7.87 11.85 -23.52
C ARG A 18 7.35 12.82 -22.47
N SER A 19 6.33 12.41 -21.71
CA SER A 19 5.95 12.92 -20.36
C SER A 19 4.48 12.65 -19.97
N LYS A 20 3.62 12.11 -20.83
CA LYS A 20 2.19 11.90 -20.46
C LYS A 20 1.97 10.75 -19.46
N LYS A 21 2.84 9.73 -19.44
CA LYS A 21 2.66 8.53 -18.59
C LYS A 21 3.08 8.72 -17.13
N HIS A 22 4.08 9.56 -16.85
CA HIS A 22 4.56 9.80 -15.48
C HIS A 22 3.58 10.68 -14.68
N LYS A 23 3.04 11.73 -15.31
CA LYS A 23 2.15 12.70 -14.64
C LYS A 23 0.79 12.12 -14.20
N ASP A 24 0.28 11.13 -14.93
CA ASP A 24 -0.99 10.47 -14.59
C ASP A 24 -0.83 9.53 -13.40
N LYS A 25 0.28 8.79 -13.35
CA LYS A 25 0.62 7.89 -12.25
C LYS A 25 0.85 8.64 -10.93
N GLU A 26 1.49 9.81 -10.97
CA GLU A 26 1.65 10.70 -9.81
C GLU A 26 0.29 11.14 -9.23
N ARG A 27 -0.68 11.45 -10.10
CA ARG A 27 -2.02 11.89 -9.69
C ARG A 27 -2.86 10.76 -9.09
N GLU A 28 -2.62 9.51 -9.50
CA GLU A 28 -3.30 8.33 -8.94
C GLU A 28 -2.76 7.95 -7.55
N CYS A 29 -1.44 8.03 -7.38
CA CYS A 29 -0.77 7.52 -6.19
C CYS A 29 -1.03 8.40 -4.95
N LEU A 30 -1.03 9.72 -5.12
CA LEU A 30 -1.25 10.67 -4.02
C LEU A 30 -2.73 10.83 -3.61
N LYS A 31 -3.67 10.08 -4.20
CA LYS A 31 -5.10 10.21 -3.86
C LYS A 31 -5.34 10.01 -2.36
N PRO A 32 -6.24 10.79 -1.73
CA PRO A 32 -6.43 10.78 -0.29
C PRO A 32 -7.04 9.48 0.27
N ASN A 33 -7.81 8.74 -0.54
CA ASN A 33 -8.71 7.68 -0.07
C ASN A 33 -8.05 6.33 0.30
N TRP A 34 -6.77 6.10 0.00
CA TRP A 34 -6.20 4.76 0.20
C TRP A 34 -5.87 4.45 1.68
N ILE A 35 -5.60 5.47 2.50
CA ILE A 35 -5.23 5.29 3.92
C ILE A 35 -6.42 4.73 4.73
N GLU A 36 -7.65 5.05 4.32
CA GLU A 36 -8.88 4.79 5.08
C GLU A 36 -9.39 3.34 4.94
N THR A 37 -8.87 2.58 3.97
CA THR A 37 -9.40 1.24 3.62
C THR A 37 -8.68 0.07 4.29
N SER A 38 -7.70 0.34 5.18
CA SER A 38 -6.89 -0.70 5.82
C SER A 38 -7.71 -1.55 6.82
N PRO A 39 -7.98 -2.84 6.54
CA PRO A 39 -8.83 -3.69 7.39
C PRO A 39 -8.24 -3.96 8.78
N ASP A 40 -6.92 -3.81 8.94
CA ASP A 40 -6.18 -4.15 10.16
C ASP A 40 -6.26 -3.07 11.26
N LEU A 41 -6.84 -1.88 11.01
CA LEU A 41 -6.98 -0.85 12.04
C LEU A 41 -7.82 -1.33 13.24
N LYS A 42 -8.73 -2.28 13.03
CA LYS A 42 -9.65 -2.72 14.09
C LYS A 42 -9.07 -3.79 15.03
N HIS A 43 -8.03 -4.53 14.62
CA HIS A 43 -7.48 -5.60 15.45
C HIS A 43 -6.29 -5.16 16.32
N ASN A 44 -5.61 -4.07 15.95
CA ASN A 44 -4.37 -3.67 16.63
C ASN A 44 -4.55 -2.55 17.66
N GLN A 45 -5.73 -1.91 17.77
CA GLN A 45 -5.94 -0.82 18.73
C GLN A 45 -5.95 -1.31 20.20
N GLU A 46 -6.31 -2.57 20.45
CA GLU A 46 -6.20 -3.18 21.80
C GLU A 46 -4.77 -3.60 22.16
N ASN A 47 -3.87 -3.76 21.18
CA ASN A 47 -2.51 -4.21 21.43
C ASN A 47 -1.56 -3.08 21.85
N PHE A 48 -1.91 -1.82 21.57
CA PHE A 48 -1.12 -0.65 21.99
C PHE A 48 -1.34 -0.23 23.46
N LYS A 49 -2.36 -0.76 24.14
CA LYS A 49 -2.64 -0.43 25.55
C LYS A 49 -2.09 -1.45 26.55
N ALA A 50 -1.69 -2.64 26.08
CA ALA A 50 -1.17 -3.71 26.95
C ALA A 50 0.36 -3.69 27.13
N ALA A 51 1.11 -2.98 26.27
CA ALA A 51 2.57 -2.92 26.32
C ALA A 51 3.12 -2.02 27.45
N GLU A 52 2.29 -1.21 28.08
CA GLU A 52 2.66 -0.32 29.21
C GLU A 52 2.49 -1.01 30.58
N ARG A 53 2.61 -2.34 30.64
CA ARG A 53 2.62 -3.07 31.92
C ARG A 53 3.31 -4.43 31.85
N ASP A 54 4.42 -4.55 31.13
CA ASP A 54 5.39 -5.59 31.48
C ASP A 54 6.80 -5.18 31.07
N GLY A 55 7.70 -5.13 32.05
CA GLY A 55 9.07 -4.66 31.92
C GLY A 55 9.96 -5.69 31.25
N GLN A 56 9.64 -6.09 30.02
CA GLN A 56 10.46 -7.02 29.24
C GLN A 56 11.30 -6.23 28.22
N LYS A 57 12.52 -5.88 28.62
CA LYS A 57 13.53 -5.27 27.75
C LYS A 57 13.87 -6.23 26.61
N THR A 58 13.36 -5.95 25.41
CA THR A 58 13.84 -6.53 24.16
C THR A 58 15.12 -5.80 23.70
N PRO A 59 16.02 -6.46 22.94
CA PRO A 59 17.27 -5.86 22.52
C PRO A 59 16.98 -4.74 21.53
N ALA A 60 17.40 -3.50 21.86
CA ALA A 60 17.37 -2.28 21.06
C ALA A 60 16.39 -2.32 19.86
N GLU A 61 15.18 -1.77 20.03
CA GLU A 61 14.32 -1.44 18.91
C GLU A 61 15.07 -0.48 17.98
N GLU A 62 15.72 -1.02 16.96
CA GLU A 62 16.26 -0.25 15.86
C GLU A 62 15.07 0.48 15.20
N LEU A 63 15.18 1.80 15.15
CA LEU A 63 14.19 2.65 14.51
C LEU A 63 13.96 2.16 13.07
N PRO A 64 12.70 2.03 12.59
CA PRO A 64 12.44 1.61 11.23
C PRO A 64 13.24 2.41 10.20
N ASP A 65 13.82 1.71 9.22
CA ASP A 65 14.71 2.26 8.21
C ASP A 65 14.10 3.47 7.47
N TYR A 66 12.80 3.45 7.21
CA TYR A 66 12.10 4.54 6.54
C TYR A 66 12.02 5.82 7.39
N LEU A 67 12.06 5.74 8.72
CA LEU A 67 12.10 6.93 9.59
C LEU A 67 13.48 7.59 9.56
N ILE A 68 14.53 6.80 9.35
CA ILE A 68 15.91 7.29 9.20
C ILE A 68 16.11 7.86 7.80
N LYS A 69 15.63 7.15 6.77
CA LYS A 69 15.82 7.52 5.36
C LYS A 69 14.97 8.73 4.96
N TYR A 70 13.72 8.79 5.40
CA TYR A 70 12.78 9.85 5.00
C TYR A 70 12.60 10.84 6.15
N THR A 71 13.35 11.92 6.10
CA THR A 71 13.27 13.04 7.04
C THR A 71 12.51 14.24 6.45
N ALA A 72 12.25 15.25 7.28
CA ALA A 72 11.58 16.49 6.89
C ALA A 72 12.14 17.06 5.57
N ILE A 73 11.23 17.33 4.63
CA ILE A 73 11.58 17.84 3.31
C ILE A 73 11.91 19.32 3.43
N THR A 74 13.03 19.73 2.84
CA THR A 74 13.46 21.14 2.81
C THR A 74 13.52 21.71 1.39
N LEU A 75 13.61 20.85 0.38
CA LEU A 75 13.84 21.23 -1.02
C LEU A 75 12.82 20.56 -1.95
N LEU A 76 12.43 21.27 -3.01
CA LEU A 76 11.48 20.76 -4.01
C LEU A 76 11.99 19.48 -4.70
N GLY A 77 13.30 19.36 -4.94
CA GLY A 77 13.90 18.15 -5.50
C GLY A 77 13.74 16.93 -4.59
N GLN A 78 13.88 17.11 -3.27
CA GLN A 78 13.67 16.06 -2.28
C GLN A 78 12.18 15.66 -2.23
N ARG A 79 11.26 16.63 -2.33
CA ARG A 79 9.81 16.37 -2.45
C ARG A 79 9.49 15.49 -3.65
N GLN A 80 10.07 15.78 -4.81
CA GLN A 80 9.84 14.97 -6.02
C GLN A 80 10.42 13.56 -5.85
N GLN A 81 11.62 13.42 -5.30
CA GLN A 81 12.23 12.11 -5.05
C GLN A 81 11.37 11.26 -4.13
N TYR A 82 10.84 11.83 -3.04
CA TYR A 82 9.98 11.12 -2.10
C TYR A 82 8.68 10.67 -2.77
N ASN A 83 8.11 11.52 -3.63
CA ASN A 83 6.94 11.15 -4.41
C ASN A 83 7.22 10.00 -5.39
N ASP A 84 8.37 10.02 -6.06
CA ASP A 84 8.75 8.97 -7.01
C ASP A 84 9.00 7.63 -6.28
N ASP A 85 9.67 7.66 -5.13
CA ASP A 85 9.88 6.51 -4.24
C ASP A 85 8.53 5.94 -3.76
N PHE A 86 7.61 6.82 -3.33
CA PHE A 86 6.25 6.44 -2.93
C PHE A 86 5.52 5.74 -4.09
N CYS A 87 5.57 6.32 -5.29
CA CYS A 87 4.92 5.77 -6.48
C CYS A 87 5.50 4.41 -6.91
N ALA A 88 6.79 4.18 -6.68
CA ALA A 88 7.45 2.93 -7.04
C ALA A 88 6.97 1.74 -6.18
N GLU A 89 6.70 1.97 -4.89
CA GLU A 89 6.29 0.92 -3.95
C GLU A 89 4.76 0.83 -3.74
N TYR A 90 4.01 1.85 -4.17
CA TYR A 90 2.56 1.88 -3.99
C TYR A 90 1.81 0.76 -4.72
N ASP A 91 2.26 0.37 -5.91
CA ASP A 91 1.66 -0.73 -6.67
C ASP A 91 1.78 -2.06 -5.90
N GLU A 92 2.93 -2.29 -5.24
CA GLU A 92 3.16 -3.46 -4.39
C GLU A 92 2.20 -3.43 -3.18
N TYR A 93 2.12 -2.28 -2.50
CA TYR A 93 1.22 -2.11 -1.37
C TYR A 93 -0.24 -2.38 -1.76
N ARG A 94 -0.72 -1.81 -2.87
CA ARG A 94 -2.10 -2.00 -3.35
C ARG A 94 -2.40 -3.47 -3.61
N ALA A 95 -1.51 -4.17 -4.32
CA ALA A 95 -1.70 -5.58 -4.63
C ALA A 95 -1.75 -6.46 -3.37
N LEU A 96 -0.87 -6.20 -2.39
CA LEU A 96 -0.87 -6.91 -1.11
C LEU A 96 -2.14 -6.61 -0.30
N HIS A 97 -2.50 -5.34 -0.21
CA HIS A 97 -3.67 -4.87 0.51
C HIS A 97 -4.96 -5.49 -0.02
N ASP A 98 -5.17 -5.47 -1.35
CA ASP A 98 -6.36 -6.03 -1.98
C ASP A 98 -6.44 -7.55 -1.74
N ARG A 99 -5.31 -8.25 -1.79
CA ARG A 99 -5.25 -9.69 -1.53
C ARG A 99 -5.53 -10.04 -0.08
N ILE A 100 -4.94 -9.33 0.88
CA ILE A 100 -5.20 -9.52 2.31
C ILE A 100 -6.65 -9.18 2.64
N GLY A 101 -7.18 -8.09 2.05
CA GLY A 101 -8.56 -7.66 2.19
C GLY A 101 -9.54 -8.74 1.72
N ALA A 102 -9.34 -9.30 0.53
CA ALA A 102 -10.21 -10.37 0.01
C ALA A 102 -10.22 -11.63 0.90
N ILE A 103 -9.06 -11.99 1.47
CA ILE A 103 -8.96 -13.13 2.39
C ILE A 103 -9.71 -12.82 3.70
N THR A 104 -9.47 -11.64 4.25
CA THR A 104 -10.10 -11.17 5.49
C THR A 104 -11.62 -11.13 5.34
N GLU A 105 -12.12 -10.54 4.25
CA GLU A 105 -13.54 -10.45 3.96
C GLU A 105 -14.19 -11.83 3.86
N MET A 106 -13.55 -12.78 3.16
CA MET A 106 -14.07 -14.15 3.07
C MET A 106 -14.24 -14.79 4.45
N PHE A 107 -13.28 -14.63 5.36
CA PHE A 107 -13.36 -15.19 6.71
C PHE A 107 -14.37 -14.45 7.59
N VAL A 108 -14.48 -13.13 7.45
CA VAL A 108 -15.53 -12.33 8.13
C VAL A 108 -16.91 -12.82 7.69
N GLN A 109 -17.16 -12.98 6.39
CA GLN A 109 -18.44 -13.48 5.88
C GLN A 109 -18.76 -14.90 6.40
N LEU A 110 -17.76 -15.80 6.44
CA LEU A 110 -17.94 -17.14 6.99
C LEU A 110 -18.23 -17.11 8.49
N GLY A 111 -17.52 -16.26 9.24
CA GLY A 111 -17.73 -16.03 10.67
C GLY A 111 -19.13 -15.48 10.97
N SER A 112 -19.58 -14.49 10.21
CA SER A 112 -20.95 -13.97 10.31
C SER A 112 -21.98 -15.05 10.03
N LYS A 113 -21.79 -15.88 9.01
CA LYS A 113 -22.73 -16.97 8.68
C LYS A 113 -22.82 -18.01 9.79
N ILE A 114 -21.69 -18.49 10.31
CA ILE A 114 -21.72 -19.51 11.37
C ILE A 114 -22.33 -18.95 12.68
N ASN A 115 -22.14 -17.66 12.97
CA ASN A 115 -22.76 -16.99 14.12
C ASN A 115 -24.29 -16.87 14.02
N THR A 116 -24.87 -16.99 12.82
CA THR A 116 -26.34 -17.04 12.66
C THR A 116 -26.93 -18.43 12.88
N LEU A 117 -26.09 -19.47 12.97
CA LEU A 117 -26.53 -20.85 13.16
C LEU A 117 -26.50 -21.23 14.64
N SER A 118 -27.43 -22.08 15.05
CA SER A 118 -27.47 -22.58 16.42
C SER A 118 -26.34 -23.60 16.63
N PRO A 119 -25.51 -23.43 17.68
CA PRO A 119 -24.47 -24.41 18.01
C PRO A 119 -25.06 -25.81 18.21
N GLY A 120 -24.40 -26.83 17.67
CA GLY A 120 -24.79 -28.23 17.83
C GLY A 120 -25.74 -28.77 16.76
N THR A 121 -26.28 -27.94 15.87
CA THR A 121 -27.07 -28.43 14.72
C THR A 121 -26.16 -29.02 13.63
N GLN A 122 -26.75 -29.79 12.72
CA GLN A 122 -26.02 -30.38 11.60
C GLN A 122 -25.47 -29.30 10.66
N GLU A 123 -26.23 -28.24 10.43
CA GLU A 123 -25.84 -27.09 9.61
C GLU A 123 -24.63 -26.37 10.19
N TYR A 124 -24.57 -26.20 11.52
CA TYR A 124 -23.43 -25.61 12.21
C TYR A 124 -22.16 -26.42 11.97
N LYS A 125 -22.23 -27.76 12.14
CA LYS A 125 -21.10 -28.67 11.89
C LYS A 125 -20.63 -28.64 10.44
N LEU A 126 -21.55 -28.63 9.48
CA LEU A 126 -21.22 -28.52 8.05
C LEU A 126 -20.55 -27.18 7.72
N MET A 127 -20.97 -26.09 8.35
CA MET A 127 -20.33 -24.79 8.18
C MET A 127 -18.93 -24.75 8.80
N GLU A 128 -18.74 -25.32 9.98
CA GLU A 128 -17.43 -25.44 10.62
C GLU A 128 -16.44 -26.22 9.74
N GLU A 129 -16.89 -27.34 9.16
CA GLU A 129 -16.07 -28.13 8.24
C GLU A 129 -15.70 -27.35 6.97
N GLN A 130 -16.63 -26.58 6.41
CA GLN A 130 -16.35 -25.70 5.26
C GLN A 130 -15.33 -24.62 5.59
N ILE A 131 -15.40 -24.02 6.78
CA ILE A 131 -14.43 -23.02 7.25
C ILE A 131 -13.05 -23.65 7.36
N LEU A 132 -12.94 -24.80 8.01
CA LEU A 132 -11.68 -25.54 8.16
C LEU A 132 -11.10 -25.96 6.81
N GLN A 133 -11.94 -26.45 5.88
CA GLN A 133 -11.50 -26.84 4.55
C GLN A 133 -10.96 -25.65 3.76
N LYS A 134 -11.67 -24.51 3.78
CA LYS A 134 -11.20 -23.28 3.14
C LYS A 134 -9.89 -22.81 3.75
N TYR A 135 -9.77 -22.79 5.08
CA TYR A 135 -8.54 -22.42 5.76
C TYR A 135 -7.35 -23.30 5.34
N ARG A 136 -7.52 -24.63 5.32
CA ARG A 136 -6.48 -25.58 4.87
C ARG A 136 -6.06 -25.33 3.43
N LYS A 137 -7.02 -25.12 2.51
CA LYS A 137 -6.75 -24.80 1.11
C LYS A 137 -5.97 -23.50 0.97
N TYR A 138 -6.35 -22.46 1.71
CA TYR A 138 -5.67 -21.17 1.70
C TYR A 138 -4.26 -21.26 2.26
N LYS A 139 -4.07 -21.89 3.42
CA LYS A 139 -2.75 -22.09 4.03
C LYS A 139 -1.80 -22.84 3.11
N LYS A 140 -2.30 -23.81 2.34
CA LYS A 140 -1.50 -24.54 1.34
C LYS A 140 -1.19 -23.70 0.09
N LYS A 141 -2.16 -22.92 -0.39
CA LYS A 141 -1.99 -22.09 -1.59
C LYS A 141 -1.08 -20.88 -1.34
N PHE A 142 -1.08 -20.36 -0.11
CA PHE A 142 -0.40 -19.13 0.27
C PHE A 142 0.41 -19.32 1.56
N PRO A 143 1.50 -20.11 1.52
CA PRO A 143 2.32 -20.36 2.70
C PRO A 143 2.97 -19.08 3.24
N GLY A 144 3.21 -18.08 2.38
CA GLY A 144 3.82 -16.79 2.74
C GLY A 144 2.82 -15.70 3.17
N TYR A 145 1.57 -16.05 3.53
CA TYR A 145 0.56 -15.05 3.90
C TYR A 145 0.99 -14.16 5.07
N GLN A 146 1.70 -14.72 6.06
CA GLN A 146 2.16 -13.96 7.22
C GLN A 146 3.25 -12.94 6.83
N GLU A 147 4.16 -13.33 5.95
CA GLU A 147 5.19 -12.44 5.40
C GLU A 147 4.57 -11.35 4.52
N GLU A 148 3.60 -11.70 3.67
CA GLU A 148 2.83 -10.74 2.87
C GLU A 148 2.08 -9.73 3.76
N LYS A 149 1.48 -10.20 4.88
CA LYS A 149 0.83 -9.34 5.86
C LYS A 149 1.82 -8.37 6.50
N LYS A 150 2.95 -8.87 6.99
CA LYS A 150 4.03 -8.04 7.56
C LYS A 150 4.53 -7.00 6.56
N ARG A 151 4.72 -7.41 5.29
CA ARG A 151 5.14 -6.50 4.21
C ARG A 151 4.09 -5.43 3.93
N CYS A 152 2.81 -5.79 3.89
CA CYS A 152 1.71 -4.85 3.69
C CYS A 152 1.65 -3.81 4.83
N GLU A 153 1.79 -4.25 6.08
CA GLU A 153 1.83 -3.37 7.25
C GLU A 153 3.04 -2.43 7.22
N TYR A 154 4.22 -2.95 6.87
CA TYR A 154 5.43 -2.15 6.72
C TYR A 154 5.24 -1.07 5.64
N LEU A 155 4.76 -1.46 4.45
CA LEU A 155 4.51 -0.54 3.35
C LEU A 155 3.47 0.51 3.72
N HIS A 156 2.39 0.11 4.42
CA HIS A 156 1.38 1.07 4.89
C HIS A 156 2.01 2.17 5.77
N LYS A 157 2.83 1.78 6.76
CA LYS A 157 3.51 2.73 7.65
C LYS A 157 4.51 3.61 6.90
N LYS A 158 5.38 3.00 6.08
CA LYS A 158 6.38 3.70 5.27
C LYS A 158 5.74 4.71 4.31
N LEU A 159 4.76 4.28 3.53
CA LEU A 159 4.09 5.12 2.55
C LEU A 159 3.30 6.24 3.23
N SER A 160 2.63 5.95 4.35
CA SER A 160 1.92 6.99 5.12
C SER A 160 2.89 8.05 5.67
N HIS A 161 4.06 7.64 6.15
CA HIS A 161 5.11 8.55 6.60
C HIS A 161 5.60 9.45 5.47
N ILE A 162 5.98 8.86 4.32
CA ILE A 162 6.44 9.62 3.15
C ILE A 162 5.37 10.61 2.66
N LYS A 163 4.11 10.17 2.57
CA LYS A 163 2.98 11.02 2.18
C LYS A 163 2.75 12.16 3.17
N GLY A 164 2.91 11.90 4.47
CA GLY A 164 2.86 12.92 5.52
C GLY A 164 3.93 14.00 5.30
N LEU A 165 5.19 13.60 5.09
CA LEU A 165 6.28 14.54 4.83
C LEU A 165 6.04 15.41 3.59
N ILE A 166 5.55 14.81 2.49
CA ILE A 166 5.18 15.54 1.27
C ILE A 166 4.07 16.54 1.56
N ALA A 167 3.01 16.11 2.24
CA ALA A 167 1.89 16.97 2.58
C ALA A 167 2.31 18.13 3.50
N ASP A 168 3.19 17.88 4.47
CA ASP A 168 3.71 18.90 5.39
C ASP A 168 4.52 19.96 4.65
N TYR A 169 5.38 19.52 3.72
CA TYR A 169 6.13 20.43 2.86
C TYR A 169 5.21 21.24 1.94
N ASP A 170 4.28 20.59 1.24
CA ASP A 170 3.36 21.26 0.33
C ASP A 170 2.51 22.32 1.07
N ARG A 171 2.07 22.03 2.31
CA ARG A 171 1.43 23.03 3.19
C ARG A 171 2.36 24.20 3.55
N SER A 172 3.61 23.92 3.92
CA SER A 172 4.59 24.97 4.28
C SER A 172 4.94 25.91 3.12
N GLN A 173 4.89 25.41 1.89
CA GLN A 173 5.18 26.17 0.66
C GLN A 173 3.93 26.83 0.05
N GLY A 174 2.74 26.65 0.63
CA GLY A 174 1.48 27.16 0.08
C GLY A 174 1.04 26.48 -1.22
N LEU A 175 1.43 25.21 -1.42
CA LEU A 175 1.12 24.40 -2.60
C LEU A 175 -0.10 23.47 -2.41
N SER A 176 -0.74 23.53 -1.23
CA SER A 176 -1.89 22.71 -0.85
C SER A 176 -3.23 23.28 -1.31
#